data_AF-A0A5S3URQ2-F1
#
_entry.id   AF-A0A5S3URQ2-F1
#
_cell.length_a   1.000
_cell.length_b   1.000
_cell.length_c   1.000
_cell.angle_alpha   90.00
_cell.angle_beta   90.00
_cell.angle_gamma   90.00
#
_symmetry.space_group_name_H-M   'P 1'
#
loop_
_entity.id
_entity.type
_entity.pdbx_description
1 polymer ?
#
loop_
_entity_poly.entity_id
_entity_poly.type
_entity_poly.pdbx_seq_one_letter_code
_entity_poly.pdbx_strand_id
1 'polypeptide(L)'
;MKKSTIMLAVAGALSAAVVGAHFYANQQAELVVQKQITQFAEQSELLIEHQGSSYNLFTNTIKVQSLEIKDAAEQQVLLNIGEFSLQGYEADKISEFTEVKLANVTLSPVLAAELAPQAATLAGASYALTSSLRYNPDSGNSQFKSSVEADGVVGIEFNFDLGNSKELMTTSLEMQKQDSEMTLEQELQMQSKLISAIQSLQPQTLTFAIAGQPKLDALVTELLTNQGLSKEQFEQMLAMQLAQVPVSEEAKQGLSGFAAGLNALEVSVSLDEAMDFNAFSQQVQSLSADPEALEKFLNLKITGS
;
A
#
# COMPACT_ATOMS: atom_id res chain seq x y z
N MET A 1 0.02 21.41 -13.68
CA MET A 1 -0.47 20.93 -12.35
C MET A 1 0.51 21.35 -11.26
N LYS A 2 0.10 21.46 -9.98
CA LYS A 2 1.01 21.85 -8.88
C LYS A 2 1.96 20.69 -8.53
N LYS A 3 3.22 21.01 -8.21
CA LYS A 3 4.35 20.09 -8.01
C LYS A 3 4.12 18.97 -6.98
N SER A 4 3.25 19.18 -5.99
CA SER A 4 2.90 18.17 -4.99
C SER A 4 1.86 17.15 -5.49
N THR A 5 1.12 17.48 -6.55
CA THR A 5 0.06 16.63 -7.10
C THR A 5 0.62 15.49 -7.94
N ILE A 6 1.80 15.63 -8.54
CA ILE A 6 2.42 14.61 -9.41
C ILE A 6 3.03 13.48 -8.59
N MET A 7 3.73 13.76 -7.49
CA MET A 7 4.30 12.72 -6.60
C MET A 7 3.22 11.92 -5.86
N LEU A 8 2.17 12.61 -5.38
CA LEU A 8 0.98 11.97 -4.81
C LEU A 8 0.20 11.18 -5.88
N ALA A 9 0.19 11.64 -7.14
CA ALA A 9 -0.39 10.90 -8.25
C ALA A 9 0.44 9.67 -8.66
N VAL A 10 1.77 9.67 -8.51
CA VAL A 10 2.60 8.49 -8.78
C VAL A 10 2.44 7.44 -7.68
N ALA A 11 2.49 7.85 -6.40
CA ALA A 11 2.16 6.95 -5.29
C ALA A 11 0.70 6.49 -5.35
N GLY A 12 -0.22 7.38 -5.74
CA GLY A 12 -1.64 7.11 -5.98
C GLY A 12 -1.92 6.19 -7.15
N ALA A 13 -1.20 6.32 -8.27
CA ALA A 13 -1.35 5.47 -9.46
C ALA A 13 -0.75 4.08 -9.25
N LEU A 14 0.38 3.97 -8.52
CA LEU A 14 0.98 2.68 -8.16
C LEU A 14 0.13 1.93 -7.13
N SER A 15 -0.47 2.63 -6.17
CA SER A 15 -1.41 2.05 -5.20
C SER A 15 -2.79 1.74 -5.80
N ALA A 16 -3.31 2.59 -6.69
CA ALA A 16 -4.54 2.32 -7.44
C ALA A 16 -4.38 1.16 -8.45
N ALA A 17 -3.20 0.97 -9.05
CA ALA A 17 -2.91 -0.20 -9.86
C ALA A 17 -2.95 -1.50 -9.03
N VAL A 18 -2.49 -1.45 -7.78
CA VAL A 18 -2.53 -2.60 -6.85
C VAL A 18 -3.95 -2.89 -6.37
N VAL A 19 -4.70 -1.89 -5.92
CA VAL A 19 -6.07 -2.06 -5.42
C VAL A 19 -7.05 -2.38 -6.56
N GLY A 20 -6.88 -1.74 -7.72
CA GLY A 20 -7.68 -1.99 -8.93
C GLY A 20 -7.41 -3.37 -9.56
N ALA A 21 -6.16 -3.85 -9.58
CA ALA A 21 -5.83 -5.18 -10.07
C ALA A 21 -6.43 -6.31 -9.22
N HIS A 22 -6.57 -6.11 -7.90
CA HIS A 22 -7.27 -7.05 -7.03
C HIS A 22 -8.77 -7.15 -7.33
N PHE A 23 -9.38 -6.10 -7.89
CA PHE A 23 -10.84 -5.98 -8.02
C PHE A 23 -11.40 -6.31 -9.42
N TYR A 24 -10.55 -6.35 -10.47
CA TYR A 24 -11.04 -6.29 -11.86
C TYR A 24 -10.69 -7.45 -12.81
N ALA A 25 -9.99 -8.50 -12.39
CA ALA A 25 -9.57 -9.53 -13.36
C ALA A 25 -10.72 -10.49 -13.80
N ASN A 26 -10.96 -10.62 -15.11
CA ASN A 26 -11.90 -11.61 -15.68
C ASN A 26 -11.17 -12.47 -16.76
N GLN A 27 -11.83 -13.35 -17.52
CA GLN A 27 -11.21 -14.49 -18.24
C GLN A 27 -10.60 -14.26 -19.65
N GLN A 28 -9.57 -15.09 -19.94
CA GLN A 28 -8.62 -15.16 -21.07
C GLN A 28 -7.43 -14.19 -20.97
N ALA A 29 -6.31 -14.71 -20.45
CA ALA A 29 -5.15 -13.95 -19.97
C ALA A 29 -4.67 -12.81 -20.90
N GLU A 30 -4.66 -13.01 -22.21
CA GLU A 30 -4.20 -11.98 -23.16
C GLU A 30 -5.27 -10.89 -23.43
N LEU A 31 -6.52 -11.29 -23.65
CA LEU A 31 -7.65 -10.36 -23.85
C LEU A 31 -7.95 -9.56 -22.58
N VAL A 32 -7.68 -10.13 -21.41
CA VAL A 32 -7.95 -9.52 -20.11
C VAL A 32 -6.88 -8.53 -19.75
N VAL A 33 -5.61 -8.88 -19.92
CA VAL A 33 -4.51 -7.94 -19.70
C VAL A 33 -4.68 -6.74 -20.62
N GLN A 34 -4.99 -6.95 -21.90
CA GLN A 34 -5.28 -5.85 -22.82
C GLN A 34 -6.52 -5.05 -22.40
N LYS A 35 -7.66 -5.69 -22.13
CA LYS A 35 -8.88 -4.98 -21.73
C LYS A 35 -8.69 -4.17 -20.44
N GLN A 36 -7.97 -4.70 -19.46
CA GLN A 36 -7.71 -4.02 -18.19
C GLN A 36 -6.71 -2.87 -18.35
N ILE A 37 -5.67 -3.07 -19.14
CA ILE A 37 -4.75 -1.99 -19.54
C ILE A 37 -5.54 -0.89 -20.27
N THR A 38 -6.41 -1.24 -21.21
CA THR A 38 -7.23 -0.30 -21.97
C THR A 38 -8.24 0.42 -21.08
N GLN A 39 -8.96 -0.27 -20.19
CA GLN A 39 -9.91 0.36 -19.27
C GLN A 39 -9.21 1.28 -18.27
N PHE A 40 -8.06 0.87 -17.74
CA PHE A 40 -7.24 1.74 -16.90
C PHE A 40 -6.77 2.97 -17.69
N ALA A 41 -6.27 2.79 -18.90
CA ALA A 41 -5.82 3.88 -19.78
C ALA A 41 -6.94 4.87 -20.11
N GLU A 42 -8.13 4.37 -20.44
CA GLU A 42 -9.33 5.17 -20.73
C GLU A 42 -9.79 6.01 -19.53
N GLN A 43 -9.58 5.52 -18.31
CA GLN A 43 -10.00 6.21 -17.08
C GLN A 43 -8.91 7.11 -16.46
N SER A 44 -7.64 6.91 -16.81
CA SER A 44 -6.50 7.56 -16.15
C SER A 44 -5.80 8.65 -16.97
N GLU A 45 -6.22 8.90 -18.22
CA GLU A 45 -5.49 9.78 -19.17
C GLU A 45 -4.02 9.32 -19.39
N LEU A 46 -3.72 8.05 -19.15
CA LEU A 46 -2.41 7.43 -19.34
C LEU A 46 -2.46 6.42 -20.47
N LEU A 47 -1.34 6.21 -21.15
CA LEU A 47 -1.15 5.13 -22.11
C LEU A 47 -0.21 4.10 -21.49
N ILE A 48 -0.52 2.83 -21.67
CA ILE A 48 0.35 1.73 -21.25
C ILE A 48 0.73 0.92 -22.49
N GLU A 49 2.01 0.87 -22.77
CA GLU A 49 2.59 0.01 -23.80
C GLU A 49 3.34 -1.16 -23.13
N HIS A 50 3.41 -2.31 -23.79
CA HIS A 50 4.12 -3.48 -23.26
C HIS A 50 4.74 -4.32 -24.38
N GLN A 51 5.85 -5.01 -24.11
CA GLN A 51 6.56 -5.81 -25.13
C GLN A 51 6.10 -7.26 -25.21
N GLY A 52 5.48 -7.80 -24.16
CA GLY A 52 4.99 -9.18 -24.17
C GLY A 52 4.31 -9.59 -22.87
N SER A 53 3.46 -10.62 -22.96
CA SER A 53 2.82 -11.25 -21.81
C SER A 53 3.03 -12.76 -21.84
N SER A 54 3.03 -13.40 -20.67
CA SER A 54 3.11 -14.85 -20.53
C SER A 54 2.21 -15.31 -19.39
N TYR A 55 1.79 -16.58 -19.46
CA TYR A 55 0.91 -17.18 -18.47
C TYR A 55 1.44 -18.55 -18.04
N ASN A 56 1.59 -18.74 -16.72
CA ASN A 56 1.97 -20.00 -16.12
C ASN A 56 0.74 -20.69 -15.50
N LEU A 57 0.34 -21.80 -16.11
CA LEU A 57 -0.81 -22.61 -15.70
C LEU A 57 -0.66 -23.27 -14.33
N PHE A 58 0.56 -23.59 -13.88
CA PHE A 58 0.80 -24.29 -12.62
C PHE A 58 0.67 -23.39 -11.41
N THR A 59 1.08 -22.13 -11.55
CA THR A 59 1.03 -21.13 -10.48
C THR A 59 -0.11 -20.13 -10.65
N ASN A 60 -0.89 -20.28 -11.73
CA ASN A 60 -1.90 -19.33 -12.16
C ASN A 60 -1.34 -17.89 -12.17
N THR A 61 -0.19 -17.72 -12.82
CA THR A 61 0.55 -16.45 -12.82
C THR A 61 0.57 -15.84 -14.21
N ILE A 62 0.08 -14.62 -14.32
CA ILE A 62 0.26 -13.75 -15.48
C ILE A 62 1.53 -12.92 -15.25
N LYS A 63 2.37 -12.81 -16.26
CA LYS A 63 3.52 -11.91 -16.27
C LYS A 63 3.48 -11.03 -17.51
N VAL A 64 3.76 -9.74 -17.33
CA VAL A 64 3.92 -8.77 -18.43
C VAL A 64 5.29 -8.13 -18.29
N GLN A 65 6.04 -8.05 -19.38
CA GLN A 65 7.40 -7.53 -19.39
C GLN A 65 7.48 -6.18 -20.09
N SER A 66 8.37 -5.34 -19.57
CA SER A 66 8.75 -4.06 -20.17
C SER A 66 7.53 -3.17 -20.47
N LEU A 67 6.80 -2.77 -19.41
CA LEU A 67 5.68 -1.85 -19.54
C LEU A 67 6.19 -0.41 -19.52
N GLU A 68 5.68 0.42 -20.42
CA GLU A 68 5.90 1.87 -20.42
C GLU A 68 4.58 2.57 -20.11
N ILE A 69 4.57 3.42 -19.09
CA ILE A 69 3.43 4.28 -18.77
C ILE A 69 3.73 5.67 -19.32
N LYS A 70 2.85 6.20 -20.16
CA LYS A 70 2.99 7.49 -20.83
C LYS A 70 1.81 8.40 -20.52
N ASP A 71 2.04 9.70 -20.57
CA ASP A 71 0.97 10.69 -20.63
C ASP A 71 0.21 10.54 -21.96
N ALA A 72 -1.13 10.49 -21.95
CA ALA A 72 -1.88 10.26 -23.18
C ALA A 72 -1.90 11.46 -24.15
N ALA A 73 -1.80 12.68 -23.62
CA ALA A 73 -1.83 13.90 -24.43
C ALA A 73 -0.46 14.22 -25.03
N GLU A 74 0.60 14.11 -24.23
CA GLU A 74 1.96 14.47 -24.61
C GLU A 74 2.77 13.27 -25.13
N GLN A 75 2.25 12.04 -24.99
CA GLN A 75 2.93 10.78 -25.36
C GLN A 75 4.29 10.61 -24.65
N GLN A 76 4.51 11.35 -23.58
CA GLN A 76 5.76 11.36 -22.85
C GLN A 76 5.81 10.18 -21.87
N VAL A 77 6.88 9.39 -21.91
CA VAL A 77 7.11 8.34 -20.91
C VAL A 77 7.24 8.95 -19.52
N LEU A 78 6.45 8.42 -18.60
CA LEU A 78 6.43 8.77 -17.19
C LEU A 78 7.15 7.71 -16.36
N LEU A 79 6.85 6.42 -16.61
CA LEU A 79 7.41 5.30 -15.86
C LEU A 79 7.78 4.16 -16.79
N ASN A 80 8.83 3.41 -16.44
CA ASN A 80 9.09 2.09 -17.02
C ASN A 80 8.97 1.05 -15.92
N ILE A 81 8.33 -0.07 -16.21
CA ILE A 81 8.17 -1.21 -15.31
C ILE A 81 8.79 -2.43 -16.00
N GLY A 82 9.86 -2.97 -15.42
CA GLY A 82 10.53 -4.13 -16.00
C GLY A 82 9.65 -5.38 -15.99
N GLU A 83 8.96 -5.64 -14.88
CA GLU A 83 8.03 -6.78 -14.76
C GLU A 83 6.78 -6.38 -13.97
N PHE A 84 5.62 -6.76 -14.49
CA PHE A 84 4.37 -6.90 -13.75
C PHE A 84 4.05 -8.39 -13.61
N SER A 85 3.59 -8.82 -12.44
CA SER A 85 3.02 -10.15 -12.28
C SER A 85 1.78 -10.15 -11.39
N LEU A 86 0.82 -11.01 -11.75
CA LEU A 86 -0.39 -11.31 -11.00
C LEU A 86 -0.45 -12.82 -10.79
N GLN A 87 -0.40 -13.27 -9.54
CA GLN A 87 -0.41 -14.67 -9.16
C GLN A 87 -1.69 -15.03 -8.38
N GLY A 88 -2.20 -16.24 -8.60
CA GLY A 88 -3.21 -16.89 -7.75
C GLY A 88 -4.64 -16.41 -7.99
N TYR A 89 -4.80 -15.40 -8.84
CA TYR A 89 -6.09 -14.79 -9.13
C TYR A 89 -7.06 -15.73 -9.86
N GLU A 90 -8.28 -15.86 -9.35
CA GLU A 90 -9.39 -16.63 -9.93
C GLU A 90 -10.60 -15.73 -10.19
N ALA A 91 -11.06 -15.67 -11.44
CA ALA A 91 -12.11 -14.73 -11.87
C ALA A 91 -13.50 -15.03 -11.30
N ASP A 92 -13.82 -16.30 -11.09
CA ASP A 92 -15.20 -16.72 -10.80
C ASP A 92 -15.50 -16.86 -9.30
N LYS A 93 -14.47 -16.79 -8.45
CA LYS A 93 -14.57 -17.03 -7.01
C LYS A 93 -13.61 -16.13 -6.23
N ILE A 94 -13.87 -16.00 -4.93
CA ILE A 94 -12.93 -15.36 -4.01
C ILE A 94 -11.66 -16.22 -3.99
N SER A 95 -10.56 -15.64 -4.45
CA SER A 95 -9.26 -16.32 -4.47
C SER A 95 -8.72 -16.47 -3.05
N GLU A 96 -8.25 -17.66 -2.68
CA GLU A 96 -7.61 -17.88 -1.37
C GLU A 96 -6.26 -17.17 -1.25
N PHE A 97 -5.61 -16.91 -2.40
CA PHE A 97 -4.38 -16.15 -2.49
C PHE A 97 -4.32 -15.37 -3.79
N THR A 98 -4.06 -14.07 -3.69
CA THR A 98 -3.73 -13.21 -4.83
C THR A 98 -2.49 -12.40 -4.50
N GLU A 99 -1.57 -12.27 -5.44
CA GLU A 99 -0.38 -11.42 -5.30
C GLU A 99 -0.15 -10.61 -6.58
N VAL A 100 0.12 -9.32 -6.40
CA VAL A 100 0.55 -8.40 -7.43
C VAL A 100 1.99 -8.00 -7.15
N LYS A 101 2.85 -8.07 -8.15
CA LYS A 101 4.23 -7.58 -8.07
C LYS A 101 4.55 -6.65 -9.24
N LEU A 102 5.15 -5.53 -8.93
CA LEU A 102 5.90 -4.71 -9.88
C LEU A 102 7.37 -4.79 -9.51
N ALA A 103 8.23 -5.07 -10.48
CA ALA A 103 9.67 -5.07 -10.30
C ALA A 103 10.36 -4.16 -11.31
N ASN A 104 11.48 -3.59 -10.89
CA ASN A 104 12.30 -2.68 -11.68
C ASN A 104 11.49 -1.49 -12.23
N VAL A 105 10.65 -0.89 -11.39
CA VAL A 105 9.96 0.36 -11.74
C VAL A 105 10.99 1.49 -11.72
N THR A 106 11.02 2.32 -12.75
CA THR A 106 11.94 3.46 -12.86
C THR A 106 11.20 4.70 -13.33
N LEU A 107 11.59 5.86 -12.79
CA LEU A 107 11.07 7.14 -13.23
C LEU A 107 11.67 7.52 -14.58
N SER A 108 10.90 8.16 -15.45
CA SER A 108 11.46 8.79 -16.64
C SER A 108 12.42 9.93 -16.27
N PRO A 109 13.35 10.33 -17.16
CA PRO A 109 14.27 11.43 -16.89
C PRO A 109 13.56 12.73 -16.48
N VAL A 110 12.36 12.96 -16.99
CA VAL A 110 11.56 14.16 -16.63
C VAL A 110 11.06 14.07 -15.20
N LEU A 111 10.41 12.97 -14.80
CA LEU A 111 9.95 12.80 -13.42
C LEU A 111 11.10 12.72 -12.43
N ALA A 112 12.20 12.07 -12.80
CA ALA A 112 13.42 12.04 -11.98
C ALA A 112 13.98 13.45 -11.76
N ALA A 113 14.04 14.28 -12.81
CA ALA A 113 14.49 15.68 -12.69
C ALA A 113 13.56 16.53 -11.82
N GLU A 114 12.26 16.23 -11.80
CA GLU A 114 11.30 16.91 -10.92
C GLU A 114 11.42 16.48 -9.44
N LEU A 115 11.74 15.21 -9.20
CA LEU A 115 11.94 14.67 -7.85
C LEU A 115 13.31 15.05 -7.27
N ALA A 116 14.35 15.16 -8.10
CA ALA A 116 15.73 15.34 -7.67
C ALA A 116 15.98 16.52 -6.72
N PRO A 117 15.34 17.71 -6.86
CA PRO A 117 15.49 18.80 -5.91
C PRO A 117 14.96 18.48 -4.51
N GLN A 118 14.00 17.54 -4.39
CA GLN A 118 13.35 17.17 -3.14
C GLN A 118 13.98 15.92 -2.50
N ALA A 119 14.35 14.94 -3.33
CA ALA A 119 14.97 13.69 -2.92
C ALA A 119 15.74 13.07 -4.10
N ALA A 120 16.99 13.51 -4.30
CA ALA A 120 17.85 13.00 -5.37
C ALA A 120 18.11 11.49 -5.23
N THR A 121 18.21 11.02 -3.98
CA THR A 121 18.40 9.61 -3.67
C THR A 121 17.23 8.76 -4.17
N LEU A 122 15.99 9.26 -4.10
CA LEU A 122 14.80 8.58 -4.64
C LEU A 122 14.68 8.77 -6.17
N ALA A 123 15.00 9.94 -6.71
CA ALA A 123 14.90 10.22 -8.14
C ALA A 123 15.63 9.21 -9.03
N GLY A 124 16.79 8.71 -8.57
CA GLY A 124 17.60 7.72 -9.28
C GLY A 124 17.37 6.27 -8.90
N ALA A 125 16.43 5.98 -7.99
CA ALA A 125 16.19 4.62 -7.52
C ALA A 125 15.35 3.81 -8.51
N SER A 126 15.51 2.49 -8.46
CA SER A 126 14.51 1.56 -9.00
C SER A 126 13.61 1.09 -7.87
N TYR A 127 12.35 0.84 -8.18
CA TYR A 127 11.34 0.49 -7.19
C TYR A 127 10.77 -0.90 -7.43
N ALA A 128 10.45 -1.58 -6.34
CA ALA A 128 9.63 -2.77 -6.33
C ALA A 128 8.39 -2.54 -5.47
N LEU A 129 7.26 -3.07 -5.92
CA LEU A 129 5.99 -3.02 -5.20
C LEU A 129 5.46 -4.45 -5.13
N THR A 130 5.12 -4.90 -3.93
CA THR A 130 4.41 -6.17 -3.75
C THR A 130 3.13 -5.91 -2.97
N SER A 131 2.04 -6.55 -3.37
CA SER A 131 0.81 -6.59 -2.62
C SER A 131 0.25 -8.00 -2.66
N SER A 132 -0.25 -8.49 -1.54
CA SER A 132 -0.89 -9.80 -1.49
C SER A 132 -2.09 -9.80 -0.56
N LEU A 133 -3.06 -10.64 -0.92
CA LEU A 133 -4.24 -10.94 -0.14
C LEU A 133 -4.31 -12.45 0.04
N ARG A 134 -4.37 -12.90 1.28
CA ARG A 134 -4.74 -14.27 1.64
C ARG A 134 -6.12 -14.26 2.25
N TYR A 135 -6.99 -15.16 1.82
CA TYR A 135 -8.34 -15.33 2.37
C TYR A 135 -8.56 -16.78 2.77
N ASN A 136 -9.04 -16.99 3.99
CA ASN A 136 -9.43 -18.30 4.48
C ASN A 136 -10.97 -18.43 4.38
N PRO A 137 -11.50 -19.29 3.49
CA PRO A 137 -12.94 -19.44 3.31
C PRO A 137 -13.67 -20.11 4.49
N ASP A 138 -12.95 -20.90 5.29
CA ASP A 138 -13.52 -21.61 6.44
C ASP A 138 -13.71 -20.68 7.63
N SER A 139 -12.72 -19.84 7.91
CA SER A 139 -12.78 -18.88 9.02
C SER A 139 -13.35 -17.52 8.62
N GLY A 140 -13.34 -17.18 7.33
CA GLY A 140 -13.64 -15.84 6.84
C GLY A 140 -12.58 -14.81 7.21
N ASN A 141 -11.33 -15.21 7.48
CA ASN A 141 -10.25 -14.27 7.81
C ASN A 141 -9.51 -13.86 6.53
N SER A 142 -8.97 -12.65 6.52
CA SER A 142 -8.11 -12.15 5.46
C SER A 142 -6.84 -11.52 6.01
N GLN A 143 -5.74 -11.73 5.31
CA GLN A 143 -4.46 -11.07 5.55
C GLN A 143 -4.07 -10.30 4.30
N PHE A 144 -3.84 -9.01 4.47
CA PHE A 144 -3.29 -8.14 3.43
C PHE A 144 -1.86 -7.77 3.78
N LYS A 145 -0.98 -7.84 2.79
CA LYS A 145 0.40 -7.39 2.91
C LYS A 145 0.76 -6.51 1.73
N SER A 146 1.38 -5.36 1.99
CA SER A 146 1.91 -4.49 0.95
C SER A 146 3.31 -4.03 1.31
N SER A 147 4.19 -3.98 0.32
CA SER A 147 5.52 -3.42 0.46
C SER A 147 5.91 -2.58 -0.74
N VAL A 148 6.63 -1.49 -0.48
CA VAL A 148 7.30 -0.66 -1.48
C VAL A 148 8.77 -0.62 -1.11
N GLU A 149 9.64 -0.92 -2.05
CA GLU A 149 11.08 -0.83 -1.88
C GLU A 149 11.65 0.10 -2.93
N ALA A 150 12.41 1.09 -2.51
CA ALA A 150 13.33 1.84 -3.35
C ALA A 150 14.72 1.23 -3.18
N ASP A 151 15.23 0.58 -4.23
CA ASP A 151 16.43 -0.26 -4.19
C ASP A 151 17.64 0.47 -3.60
N GLY A 152 18.18 -0.11 -2.52
CA GLY A 152 19.30 0.43 -1.75
C GLY A 152 19.00 1.73 -1.00
N VAL A 153 17.76 2.24 -1.00
CA VAL A 153 17.34 3.50 -0.35
C VAL A 153 16.47 3.28 0.87
N VAL A 154 15.31 2.63 0.72
CA VAL A 154 14.37 2.38 1.82
C VAL A 154 13.35 1.33 1.42
N GLY A 155 12.98 0.45 2.34
CA GLY A 155 11.80 -0.41 2.25
C GLY A 155 10.71 0.07 3.19
N ILE A 156 9.45 0.02 2.76
CA ILE A 156 8.27 0.31 3.57
C ILE A 156 7.32 -0.86 3.45
N GLU A 157 6.80 -1.33 4.57
CA GLU A 157 5.80 -2.40 4.63
C GLU A 157 4.56 -1.94 5.40
N PHE A 158 3.40 -2.36 4.92
CA PHE A 158 2.12 -2.19 5.57
C PHE A 158 1.32 -3.48 5.46
N ASN A 159 1.05 -4.08 6.62
CA ASN A 159 0.33 -5.35 6.72
C ASN A 159 -0.88 -5.16 7.64
N PHE A 160 -2.01 -5.76 7.28
CA PHE A 160 -3.16 -5.80 8.16
C PHE A 160 -3.92 -7.12 8.04
N ASP A 161 -4.37 -7.61 9.18
CA ASP A 161 -5.13 -8.84 9.31
C ASP A 161 -6.54 -8.51 9.82
N LEU A 162 -7.54 -9.09 9.18
CA LEU A 162 -8.96 -8.89 9.48
C LEU A 162 -9.63 -10.25 9.69
N GLY A 163 -10.42 -10.34 10.75
CA GLY A 163 -11.45 -11.36 10.92
C GLY A 163 -12.76 -10.94 10.26
N ASN A 164 -13.63 -11.92 10.05
CA ASN A 164 -14.99 -11.73 9.55
C ASN A 164 -15.08 -10.97 8.22
N SER A 165 -14.12 -11.17 7.31
CA SER A 165 -14.09 -10.51 5.99
C SER A 165 -14.94 -11.19 4.92
N LYS A 166 -15.62 -12.30 5.23
CA LYS A 166 -16.45 -13.03 4.25
C LYS A 166 -17.46 -12.14 3.53
N GLU A 167 -18.17 -11.28 4.25
CA GLU A 167 -19.17 -10.38 3.66
C GLU A 167 -18.51 -9.35 2.74
N LEU A 168 -17.37 -8.78 3.15
CA LEU A 168 -16.59 -7.86 2.33
C LEU A 168 -16.11 -8.53 1.04
N MET A 169 -15.53 -9.73 1.15
CA MET A 169 -14.99 -10.47 0.02
C MET A 169 -16.10 -10.91 -0.95
N THR A 170 -17.27 -11.29 -0.42
CA THR A 170 -18.43 -11.63 -1.24
C THR A 170 -18.98 -10.41 -1.96
N THR A 171 -19.12 -9.29 -1.25
CA THR A 171 -19.59 -8.02 -1.84
C THR A 171 -18.63 -7.52 -2.92
N SER A 172 -17.32 -7.64 -2.70
CA SER A 172 -16.29 -7.32 -3.69
C SER A 172 -16.43 -8.17 -4.96
N LEU A 173 -16.63 -9.49 -4.81
CA LEU A 173 -16.87 -10.37 -5.97
C LEU A 173 -18.18 -10.05 -6.69
N GLU A 174 -19.24 -9.67 -5.97
CA GLU A 174 -20.51 -9.24 -6.57
C GLU A 174 -20.31 -7.98 -7.42
N MET A 175 -19.60 -6.98 -6.90
CA MET A 175 -19.27 -5.75 -7.65
C MET A 175 -18.45 -6.05 -8.89
N GLN A 176 -17.48 -6.95 -8.78
CA GLN A 176 -16.66 -7.36 -9.92
C GLN A 176 -17.48 -8.01 -11.04
N LYS A 177 -18.55 -8.73 -10.69
CA LYS A 177 -19.42 -9.41 -11.65
C LYS A 177 -20.50 -8.50 -12.24
N GLN A 178 -20.67 -7.28 -11.73
CA GLN A 178 -21.63 -6.31 -12.29
C GLN A 178 -21.05 -5.61 -13.52
N ASP A 179 -21.88 -5.49 -14.57
CA ASP A 179 -21.56 -4.71 -15.77
C ASP A 179 -21.47 -3.20 -15.46
N SER A 180 -20.75 -2.47 -16.32
CA SER A 180 -20.39 -1.06 -16.17
C SER A 180 -21.56 -0.06 -16.04
N GLU A 181 -22.80 -0.48 -16.31
CA GLU A 181 -24.00 0.36 -16.23
C GLU A 181 -24.89 -0.06 -15.05
N MET A 182 -24.53 0.38 -13.85
CA MET A 182 -25.42 0.28 -12.69
C MET A 182 -26.43 1.42 -12.69
N THR A 183 -27.68 1.10 -12.34
CA THR A 183 -28.64 2.13 -11.96
C THR A 183 -28.23 2.77 -10.63
N LEU A 184 -28.62 4.03 -10.40
CA LEU A 184 -28.36 4.73 -9.13
C LEU A 184 -28.87 3.93 -7.91
N GLU A 185 -30.01 3.24 -8.04
CA GLU A 185 -30.56 2.41 -6.97
C GLU A 185 -29.66 1.21 -6.65
N GLN A 186 -29.13 0.53 -7.67
CA GLN A 186 -28.17 -0.56 -7.48
C GLN A 186 -26.86 -0.04 -6.86
N GLU A 187 -26.41 1.16 -7.25
CA GLU A 187 -25.19 1.76 -6.72
C GLU A 187 -25.33 2.05 -5.22
N LEU A 188 -26.44 2.65 -4.81
CA LEU A 188 -26.74 2.91 -3.40
C LEU A 188 -26.86 1.62 -2.58
N GLN A 189 -27.46 0.57 -3.15
CA GLN A 189 -27.54 -0.74 -2.50
C GLN A 189 -26.15 -1.37 -2.30
N MET A 190 -25.28 -1.29 -3.31
CA MET A 190 -23.91 -1.82 -3.22
C MET A 190 -23.06 -1.02 -2.24
N GLN A 191 -23.18 0.31 -2.23
CA GLN A 191 -22.51 1.16 -1.23
C GLN A 191 -22.97 0.80 0.20
N SER A 192 -24.27 0.58 0.41
CA SER A 192 -24.81 0.17 1.70
C SER A 192 -24.28 -1.19 2.17
N LYS A 193 -24.21 -2.17 1.25
CA LYS A 193 -23.61 -3.49 1.52
C LYS A 193 -22.14 -3.36 1.90
N LEU A 194 -21.36 -2.57 1.15
CA LEU A 194 -19.94 -2.33 1.47
C LEU A 194 -19.76 -1.70 2.85
N ILE A 195 -20.54 -0.68 3.18
CA ILE A 195 -20.46 -0.01 4.48
C ILE A 195 -20.75 -1.01 5.60
N SER A 196 -21.81 -1.81 5.45
CA SER A 196 -22.19 -2.83 6.43
C SER A 196 -21.11 -3.90 6.58
N ALA A 197 -20.56 -4.39 5.46
CA ALA A 197 -19.48 -5.35 5.44
C ALA A 197 -18.23 -4.80 6.13
N ILE A 198 -17.83 -3.55 5.85
CA ILE A 198 -16.68 -2.89 6.50
C ILE A 198 -16.91 -2.77 8.00
N GLN A 199 -18.11 -2.37 8.44
CA GLN A 199 -18.42 -2.24 9.87
C GLN A 199 -18.37 -3.57 10.61
N SER A 200 -18.67 -4.69 9.93
CA SER A 200 -18.64 -6.03 10.50
C SER A 200 -17.23 -6.64 10.63
N LEU A 201 -16.23 -6.04 9.98
CA LEU A 201 -14.86 -6.53 10.02
C LEU A 201 -14.31 -6.45 11.44
N GLN A 202 -13.46 -7.41 11.76
CA GLN A 202 -12.79 -7.48 13.05
C GLN A 202 -11.30 -7.20 12.85
N PRO A 203 -10.79 -5.99 13.14
CA PRO A 203 -9.34 -5.76 13.10
C PRO A 203 -8.63 -6.75 14.03
N GLN A 204 -7.54 -7.37 13.56
CA GLN A 204 -6.75 -8.30 14.36
C GLN A 204 -5.34 -7.78 14.59
N THR A 205 -4.62 -7.49 13.50
CA THR A 205 -3.26 -6.98 13.55
C THR A 205 -3.06 -5.90 12.50
N LEU A 206 -2.29 -4.87 12.83
CA LEU A 206 -1.77 -3.89 11.89
C LEU A 206 -0.28 -3.73 12.15
N THR A 207 0.51 -3.86 11.10
CA THR A 207 1.97 -3.66 11.17
C THR A 207 2.38 -2.65 10.11
N PHE A 208 3.16 -1.67 10.53
CA PHE A 208 3.89 -0.77 9.67
C PHE A 208 5.38 -0.96 9.94
N ALA A 209 6.18 -1.11 8.88
CA ALA A 209 7.62 -1.22 9.03
C ALA A 209 8.37 -0.35 8.02
N ILE A 210 9.53 0.15 8.45
CA ILE A 210 10.54 0.77 7.60
C ILE A 210 11.78 -0.10 7.69
N ALA A 211 12.19 -0.67 6.56
CA ALA A 211 13.46 -1.35 6.42
C ALA A 211 14.51 -0.34 5.96
N GLY A 212 15.48 -0.04 6.83
CA GLY A 212 16.63 0.76 6.48
C GLY A 212 17.50 0.07 5.44
N GLN A 213 17.98 0.86 4.50
CA GLN A 213 18.88 0.42 3.44
C GLN A 213 20.10 1.34 3.41
N PRO A 214 21.18 0.99 2.70
CA PRO A 214 22.44 1.73 2.77
C PRO A 214 22.36 3.24 2.49
N LYS A 215 21.37 3.72 1.74
CA LYS A 215 21.17 5.13 1.42
C LYS A 215 20.05 5.82 2.23
N LEU A 216 19.46 5.17 3.23
CA LEU A 216 18.39 5.81 4.03
C LEU A 216 18.90 7.06 4.76
N ASP A 217 20.11 7.03 5.31
CA ASP A 217 20.71 8.20 5.98
C ASP A 217 20.91 9.39 5.02
N ALA A 218 21.31 9.11 3.77
CA ALA A 218 21.42 10.13 2.73
C ALA A 218 20.04 10.72 2.38
N LEU A 219 19.02 9.87 2.22
CA LEU A 219 17.65 10.33 1.98
C LEU A 219 17.12 11.19 3.14
N VAL A 220 17.29 10.76 4.39
CA VAL A 220 16.86 11.52 5.57
C VAL A 220 17.60 12.87 5.61
N THR A 221 18.90 12.88 5.34
CA THR A 221 19.68 14.12 5.28
C THR A 221 19.18 15.08 4.19
N GLU A 222 18.86 14.58 2.99
CA GLU A 222 18.26 15.38 1.91
C GLU A 222 16.92 16.00 2.35
N LEU A 223 16.02 15.19 2.93
CA LEU A 223 14.70 15.62 3.38
C LEU A 223 14.76 16.66 4.50
N LEU A 224 15.67 16.48 5.46
CA LEU A 224 15.88 17.43 6.57
C LEU A 224 16.51 18.73 6.07
N THR A 225 17.53 18.64 5.20
CA THR A 225 18.19 19.82 4.63
C THR A 225 17.20 20.68 3.83
N ASN A 226 16.29 20.05 3.09
CA ASN A 226 15.22 20.74 2.36
C ASN A 226 14.20 21.44 3.28
N GLN A 227 14.14 21.05 4.55
CA GLN A 227 13.36 21.73 5.60
C GLN A 227 14.19 22.70 6.43
N GLY A 228 15.47 22.89 6.09
CA GLY A 228 16.40 23.75 6.84
C GLY A 228 16.80 23.18 8.20
N LEU A 229 16.73 21.85 8.37
CA LEU A 229 17.06 21.14 9.60
C LEU A 229 18.30 20.26 9.42
N SER A 230 19.13 20.17 10.45
CA SER A 230 20.13 19.11 10.59
C SER A 230 19.55 17.86 11.25
N LYS A 231 20.24 16.72 11.12
CA LYS A 231 19.90 15.47 11.81
C LYS A 231 19.89 15.64 13.32
N GLU A 232 20.86 16.36 13.87
CA GLU A 232 20.95 16.64 15.31
C GLU A 232 19.77 17.48 15.81
N GLN A 233 19.34 18.48 15.02
CA GLN A 233 18.15 19.27 15.34
C GLN A 233 16.88 18.41 15.30
N PHE A 234 16.77 17.52 14.31
CA PHE A 234 15.66 16.58 14.22
C PHE A 234 15.60 15.64 15.44
N GLU A 235 16.73 15.04 15.83
CA GLU A 235 16.81 14.16 17.00
C GLU A 235 16.41 14.89 18.30
N GLN A 236 16.86 16.14 18.47
CA GLN A 236 16.47 16.97 19.62
C GLN A 236 14.97 17.29 19.62
N MET A 237 14.40 17.63 18.46
CA MET A 237 12.97 17.89 18.32
C MET A 237 12.15 16.64 18.61
N LEU A 238 12.58 15.48 18.09
CA LEU A 238 11.94 14.20 18.37
C LEU A 238 11.97 13.88 19.86
N ALA A 239 13.11 14.03 20.52
CA ALA A 239 13.23 13.80 21.96
C ALA A 239 12.27 14.69 22.78
N MET A 240 12.14 15.96 22.40
CA MET A 240 11.19 16.88 23.05
C MET A 240 9.73 16.49 22.83
N GLN A 241 9.38 15.98 21.63
CA GLN A 241 8.05 15.49 21.34
C GLN A 241 7.75 14.20 22.11
N LEU A 242 8.66 13.23 22.09
CA LEU A 242 8.52 11.96 22.80
C LEU A 242 8.41 12.13 24.32
N ALA A 243 9.03 13.16 24.89
CA ALA A 243 8.87 13.49 26.30
C ALA A 243 7.42 13.87 26.68
N GLN A 244 6.62 14.33 25.71
CA GLN A 244 5.22 14.72 25.91
C GLN A 244 4.23 13.67 25.41
N VAL A 245 4.70 12.68 24.64
CA VAL A 245 3.85 11.60 24.12
C VAL A 245 3.63 10.58 25.23
N PRO A 246 2.37 10.28 25.58
CA PRO A 246 2.05 9.37 26.67
C PRO A 246 2.05 7.92 26.16
N VAL A 247 3.23 7.41 25.85
CA VAL A 247 3.49 6.01 25.50
C VAL A 247 4.60 5.46 26.42
N SER A 248 4.77 4.14 26.44
CA SER A 248 5.79 3.46 27.22
C SER A 248 7.21 3.95 26.88
N GLU A 249 8.11 3.80 27.85
CA GLU A 249 9.52 4.12 27.64
C GLU A 249 10.15 3.20 26.58
N GLU A 250 9.70 1.96 26.50
CA GLU A 250 10.07 1.01 25.44
C GLU A 250 9.70 1.56 24.06
N ALA A 251 8.47 2.08 23.89
CA ALA A 251 8.04 2.66 22.62
C ALA A 251 8.85 3.92 22.26
N LYS A 252 9.14 4.80 23.24
CA LYS A 252 10.00 5.98 23.04
C LYS A 252 11.43 5.60 22.65
N GLN A 253 11.97 4.55 23.26
CA GLN A 253 13.29 4.01 22.93
C GLN A 253 13.32 3.44 21.51
N GLY A 254 12.28 2.72 21.08
CA GLY A 254 12.18 2.23 19.71
C GLY A 254 12.20 3.37 18.68
N LEU A 255 11.41 4.42 18.88
CA LEU A 255 11.38 5.59 17.99
C LEU A 255 12.71 6.36 17.99
N SER A 256 13.30 6.56 19.17
CA SER A 256 14.59 7.25 19.30
C SER A 256 15.75 6.44 18.72
N GLY A 257 15.71 5.11 18.89
CA GLY A 257 16.68 4.16 18.33
C GLY A 257 16.69 4.20 16.81
N PHE A 258 15.51 4.15 16.18
CA PHE A 258 15.40 4.31 14.74
C PHE A 258 15.88 5.69 14.26
N ALA A 259 15.52 6.78 14.94
CA ALA A 259 15.95 8.12 14.51
C ALA A 259 17.49 8.29 14.52
N ALA A 260 18.17 7.67 15.49
CA ALA A 260 19.62 7.69 15.59
C ALA A 260 20.28 6.76 14.56
N GLY A 261 19.78 5.53 14.40
CA GLY A 261 20.45 4.47 13.64
C GLY A 261 19.95 4.26 12.20
N LEU A 262 18.68 4.55 11.92
CA LEU A 262 18.01 4.39 10.62
C LEU A 262 18.13 2.97 10.03
N ASN A 263 18.23 1.93 10.86
CA ASN A 263 18.37 0.55 10.39
C ASN A 263 17.02 -0.12 10.19
N ALA A 264 16.09 0.05 11.13
CA ALA A 264 14.74 -0.48 11.02
C ALA A 264 13.79 0.20 12.00
N LEU A 265 12.53 0.33 11.60
CA LEU A 265 11.41 0.67 12.48
C LEU A 265 10.29 -0.33 12.24
N GLU A 266 9.70 -0.86 13.29
CA GLU A 266 8.45 -1.61 13.23
C GLU A 266 7.49 -1.07 14.28
N VAL A 267 6.26 -0.80 13.85
CA VAL A 267 5.13 -0.42 14.68
C VAL A 267 4.06 -1.48 14.45
N SER A 268 3.68 -2.21 15.50
CA SER A 268 2.60 -3.19 15.43
C SER A 268 1.55 -2.95 16.49
N VAL A 269 0.30 -3.15 16.09
CA VAL A 269 -0.89 -3.14 16.92
C VAL A 269 -1.55 -4.49 16.77
N SER A 270 -2.00 -5.08 17.87
CA SER A 270 -2.74 -6.33 17.84
C SER A 270 -3.86 -6.33 18.88
N LEU A 271 -5.00 -6.92 18.54
CA LEU A 271 -6.15 -7.02 19.42
C LEU A 271 -6.29 -8.46 19.93
N ASP A 272 -6.32 -8.62 21.24
CA ASP A 272 -6.46 -9.93 21.89
C ASP A 272 -7.88 -10.49 21.76
N GLU A 273 -8.88 -9.61 21.71
CA GLU A 273 -10.29 -9.96 21.60
C GLU A 273 -10.85 -9.56 20.24
N ALA A 274 -11.58 -10.50 19.62
CA ALA A 274 -12.28 -10.24 18.37
C ALA A 274 -13.44 -9.27 18.61
N MET A 275 -13.34 -8.08 18.02
CA MET A 275 -14.36 -7.04 18.09
C MET A 275 -14.56 -6.40 16.73
N ASP A 276 -15.79 -6.01 16.43
CA ASP A 276 -16.08 -5.27 15.20
C ASP A 276 -15.55 -3.83 15.28
N PHE A 277 -15.50 -3.14 14.14
CA PHE A 277 -14.98 -1.78 14.08
C PHE A 277 -15.74 -0.77 14.96
N ASN A 278 -17.03 -0.99 15.20
CA ASN A 278 -17.83 -0.08 16.02
C ASN A 278 -17.43 -0.24 17.50
N ALA A 279 -17.39 -1.47 18.01
CA ALA A 279 -16.93 -1.78 19.35
C ALA A 279 -15.48 -1.33 19.56
N PHE A 280 -14.60 -1.61 18.59
CA PHE A 280 -13.21 -1.13 18.60
C PHE A 280 -13.14 0.40 18.70
N SER A 281 -13.87 1.13 17.85
CA SER A 281 -13.85 2.59 17.85
C SER A 281 -14.36 3.17 19.17
N GLN A 282 -15.42 2.60 19.74
CA GLN A 282 -15.94 3.02 21.04
C GLN A 282 -14.93 2.77 22.16
N GLN A 283 -14.24 1.62 22.14
CA GLN A 283 -13.23 1.28 23.13
C GLN A 283 -12.04 2.26 23.04
N VAL A 284 -11.52 2.53 21.83
CA VAL A 284 -10.45 3.52 21.61
C VAL A 284 -10.86 4.91 22.11
N GLN A 285 -12.09 5.36 21.79
CA GLN A 285 -12.58 6.65 22.26
C GLN A 285 -12.67 6.71 23.79
N SER A 286 -13.13 5.64 24.44
CA SER A 286 -13.22 5.57 25.90
C SER A 286 -11.85 5.62 26.59
N LEU A 287 -10.81 5.10 25.94
CA LEU A 287 -9.43 5.07 26.44
C LEU A 287 -8.60 6.29 25.99
N SER A 288 -9.14 7.20 25.19
CA SER A 288 -8.38 8.32 24.61
C SER A 288 -7.78 9.28 25.64
N ALA A 289 -8.35 9.33 26.86
CA ALA A 289 -7.84 10.11 27.98
C ALA A 289 -6.87 9.33 28.89
N ASP A 290 -6.71 8.02 28.67
CA ASP A 290 -5.79 7.13 29.40
C ASP A 290 -4.86 6.39 28.41
N PRO A 291 -3.74 7.05 28.03
CA PRO A 291 -2.87 6.53 26.99
C PRO A 291 -2.16 5.23 27.34
N GLU A 292 -1.85 4.96 28.62
CA GLU A 292 -1.25 3.69 29.05
C GLU A 292 -2.25 2.54 28.89
N ALA A 293 -3.51 2.77 29.26
CA ALA A 293 -4.57 1.80 29.03
C ALA A 293 -4.84 1.59 27.54
N LEU A 294 -4.78 2.64 26.72
CA LEU A 294 -4.91 2.56 25.27
C LEU A 294 -3.77 1.76 24.64
N GLU A 295 -2.52 2.00 25.04
CA GLU A 295 -1.36 1.26 24.57
C GLU A 295 -1.49 -0.24 24.86
N LYS A 296 -1.89 -0.57 26.09
CA LYS A 296 -2.11 -1.95 26.51
C LYS A 296 -3.27 -2.60 25.75
N PHE A 297 -4.37 -1.88 25.55
CA PHE A 297 -5.52 -2.36 24.78
C PHE A 297 -5.14 -2.68 23.32
N LEU A 298 -4.32 -1.83 22.71
CA LEU A 298 -3.83 -2.02 21.34
C LEU A 298 -2.67 -3.01 21.25
N ASN A 299 -2.17 -3.53 22.38
CA ASN A 299 -0.94 -4.31 22.49
C ASN A 299 0.17 -3.70 21.61
N LEU A 300 0.30 -2.36 21.69
CA LEU A 300 1.16 -1.60 20.80
C LEU A 300 2.61 -1.95 21.08
N LYS A 301 3.36 -2.27 20.02
CA LYS A 301 4.80 -2.51 20.09
C LYS A 301 5.49 -1.63 19.07
N ILE A 302 6.50 -0.91 19.54
CA ILE A 302 7.36 -0.11 18.68
C ILE A 302 8.80 -0.55 18.93
N THR A 303 9.44 -1.05 17.88
CA THR A 303 10.85 -1.44 17.92
C THR A 303 11.59 -0.67 16.85
N GLY A 304 12.75 -0.13 17.18
CA GLY A 304 13.58 0.56 16.20
C GLY A 304 15.05 0.58 16.59
N SER A 305 15.89 0.61 15.57
CA SER A 305 17.35 0.55 15.66
C SER A 305 18.03 1.30 14.54
#